data_AF-A0A950BYK7-F1
#
_entry.id   AF-A0A950BYK7-F1
#
_cell.length_a   1.000
_cell.length_b   1.000
_cell.length_c   1.000
_cell.angle_alpha   90.00
_cell.angle_beta   90.00
_cell.angle_gamma   90.00
#
_symmetry.space_group_name_H-M   'P 1'
#
loop_
_entity.id
_entity.type
_entity.pdbx_description
1 polymer ?
#
loop_
_entity_poly.entity_id
_entity_poly.type
_entity_poly.pdbx_seq_one_letter_code
_entity_poly.pdbx_strand_id
1 'polypeptide(L)'
;LIQGPLSFDLAYAQDAGDKKRIGGTVVGAADVMVFPDLLSANLTVKAIMYTADCRFGGVLGGTAAPVVFMSRADSPQTRLNSLALTLAILDRDRALPKSDAIH
;
A
#
# COMPACT_ATOMS: atom_id res chain seq x y z
N LEU A 1 8.21 3.72 12.16
CA LEU A 1 9.08 2.57 12.50
C LEU A 1 9.15 1.68 11.26
N ILE A 2 10.28 1.02 11.01
CA ILE A 2 10.47 0.14 9.84
C ILE A 2 11.11 -1.15 10.33
N GLN A 3 10.57 -2.29 9.92
CA GLN A 3 11.08 -3.61 10.28
C GLN A 3 11.05 -4.53 9.07
N GLY A 4 12.15 -5.24 8.84
CA GLY A 4 12.31 -6.21 7.76
C GLY A 4 13.61 -6.99 7.91
N PRO A 5 13.74 -8.15 7.23
CA PRO A 5 12.71 -8.78 6.40
C PRO A 5 11.59 -9.41 7.24
N LEU A 6 10.35 -9.28 6.79
CA LEU A 6 9.18 -9.93 7.38
C LEU A 6 8.41 -10.67 6.28
N SER A 7 7.92 -11.86 6.59
CA SER A 7 6.94 -12.54 5.74
C SER A 7 5.57 -11.87 5.88
N PHE A 8 4.70 -12.05 4.88
CA PHE A 8 3.38 -11.40 4.85
C PHE A 8 2.56 -11.66 6.12
N ASP A 9 2.54 -12.90 6.62
CA ASP A 9 1.83 -13.27 7.84
C ASP A 9 2.38 -12.56 9.08
N LEU A 10 3.69 -12.36 9.19
CA LEU A 10 4.30 -11.58 10.26
C LEU A 10 3.98 -10.09 10.16
N ALA A 11 3.81 -9.55 8.96
CA ALA A 11 3.39 -8.16 8.78
C ALA A 11 1.89 -7.96 9.07
N TYR A 12 1.06 -8.98 8.85
CA TYR A 12 -0.40 -8.88 8.86
C TYR A 12 -1.08 -9.40 10.12
N ALA A 13 -0.55 -10.45 10.76
CA ALA A 13 -1.22 -11.14 11.87
C ALA A 13 -0.32 -11.26 13.11
N GLN A 14 -0.76 -10.69 14.23
CA GLN A 14 -0.05 -10.76 15.51
C GLN A 14 0.21 -12.22 15.95
N ASP A 15 -0.79 -13.10 15.81
CA ASP A 15 -0.68 -14.53 16.11
C ASP A 15 0.49 -15.23 15.39
N ALA A 16 0.87 -14.78 14.21
CA ALA A 16 2.01 -15.34 13.48
C ALA A 16 3.34 -14.99 14.17
N GLY A 17 3.46 -13.77 14.69
CA GLY A 17 4.56 -13.32 15.53
C GLY A 17 4.68 -14.16 16.79
N ASP A 18 3.57 -14.37 17.48
CA ASP A 18 3.52 -15.12 18.73
C ASP A 18 3.93 -16.59 18.52
N LYS A 19 3.40 -17.25 17.49
CA LYS A 19 3.73 -18.65 17.13
C LYS A 19 5.20 -18.82 16.76
N LYS A 20 5.77 -17.86 16.03
CA LYS A 20 7.17 -17.90 15.57
C LYS A 20 8.15 -17.27 16.55
N ARG A 21 7.65 -16.71 17.67
CA ARG A 21 8.43 -15.95 18.67
C ARG A 21 9.22 -14.80 18.04
N ILE A 22 8.61 -14.13 17.07
CA ILE A 22 9.15 -12.95 16.41
C ILE A 22 8.35 -11.74 16.89
N GLY A 23 9.02 -10.85 17.61
CA GLY A 23 8.44 -9.62 18.12
C GLY A 23 8.82 -8.38 17.30
N GLY A 24 8.31 -7.24 17.75
CA GLY A 24 8.58 -5.93 17.16
C GLY A 24 7.29 -5.15 16.95
N THR A 25 7.40 -3.83 16.94
CA THR A 25 6.25 -2.91 16.90
C THR A 25 5.49 -2.94 15.57
N VAL A 26 6.07 -3.54 14.52
CA VAL A 26 5.47 -3.65 13.18
C VAL A 26 4.83 -5.02 12.96
N VAL A 27 5.21 -6.03 13.76
CA VAL A 27 4.68 -7.40 13.61
C VAL A 27 3.18 -7.37 13.90
N GLY A 28 2.38 -7.92 12.98
CA GLY A 28 0.92 -7.94 13.06
C GLY A 28 0.23 -6.58 12.90
N ALA A 29 0.99 -5.50 12.68
CA ALA A 29 0.50 -4.13 12.72
C ALA A 29 1.09 -3.26 11.60
N ALA A 30 1.46 -3.85 10.47
CA ALA A 30 2.03 -3.10 9.36
C ALA A 30 0.95 -2.30 8.61
N ASP A 31 1.08 -0.97 8.59
CA ASP A 31 0.25 -0.08 7.75
C ASP A 31 0.66 -0.12 6.27
N VAL A 32 1.96 -0.35 6.01
CA VAL A 32 2.56 -0.33 4.67
C VAL A 32 3.50 -1.51 4.51
N MET A 33 3.37 -2.20 3.37
CA MET A 33 4.26 -3.30 2.99
C MET A 33 5.09 -2.90 1.77
N VAL A 34 6.42 -3.03 1.87
CA VAL A 34 7.35 -2.84 0.75
C VAL A 34 7.79 -4.22 0.27
N PHE A 35 7.49 -4.53 -0.99
CA PHE A 35 7.81 -5.81 -1.60
C PHE A 35 9.24 -5.81 -2.19
N PRO A 36 9.91 -6.97 -2.24
CA PRO A 36 11.27 -7.07 -2.78
C PRO A 36 11.34 -6.84 -4.29
N ASP A 37 10.26 -7.11 -5.02
CA ASP A 37 10.17 -6.94 -6.46
C ASP A 37 8.72 -6.71 -6.94
N LEU A 38 8.57 -6.37 -8.22
CA LEU A 38 7.26 -6.14 -8.84
C LEU A 38 6.41 -7.41 -8.89
N LEU A 39 7.04 -8.58 -9.03
CA LEU A 39 6.33 -9.85 -9.20
C LEU A 39 5.60 -10.23 -7.91
N SER A 40 6.29 -10.19 -6.79
CA SER A 40 5.74 -10.42 -5.46
C SER A 40 4.65 -9.40 -5.11
N ALA A 41 4.89 -8.11 -5.38
CA ALA A 41 3.87 -7.07 -5.19
C ALA A 41 2.59 -7.33 -5.98
N ASN A 42 2.71 -7.55 -7.29
CA ASN A 42 1.57 -7.76 -8.17
C ASN A 42 0.81 -9.06 -7.85
N LEU A 43 1.54 -10.14 -7.53
CA LEU A 43 0.93 -11.40 -7.11
C LEU A 43 0.11 -11.22 -5.82
N THR A 44 0.69 -10.61 -4.79
CA THR A 44 0.01 -10.39 -3.51
C THR A 44 -1.21 -9.48 -3.67
N VAL A 45 -1.07 -8.35 -4.37
CA VAL A 45 -2.19 -7.43 -4.61
C VAL A 45 -3.33 -8.13 -5.35
N LYS A 46 -3.04 -8.88 -6.42
CA LYS A 46 -4.07 -9.63 -7.15
C LYS A 46 -4.70 -10.71 -6.27
N ALA A 47 -3.90 -11.47 -5.53
CA ALA A 47 -4.44 -12.48 -4.61
C ALA A 47 -5.45 -11.86 -3.64
N ILE A 48 -5.12 -10.72 -3.02
CA ILE A 48 -6.02 -10.00 -2.12
C ILE A 48 -7.28 -9.51 -2.87
N MET A 49 -7.12 -8.86 -4.02
CA MET A 49 -8.25 -8.33 -4.80
C MET A 49 -9.25 -9.40 -5.24
N TYR A 50 -8.79 -10.63 -5.51
CA TYR A 50 -9.64 -11.71 -6.00
C TYR A 50 -10.15 -12.65 -4.90
N THR A 51 -9.51 -12.69 -3.73
CA THR A 51 -9.87 -13.63 -2.66
C THR A 51 -10.43 -12.97 -1.40
N ALA A 52 -10.13 -11.69 -1.17
CA ALA A 52 -10.65 -10.94 -0.04
C ALA A 52 -11.77 -9.98 -0.50
N ASP A 53 -12.80 -9.85 0.32
CA ASP A 53 -13.79 -8.78 0.15
C ASP A 53 -13.17 -7.44 0.60
N CYS A 54 -12.47 -6.79 -0.33
CA CYS A 54 -11.75 -5.56 -0.05
C CYS A 54 -12.03 -4.47 -1.09
N ARG A 55 -11.98 -3.22 -0.64
CA ARG A 55 -12.04 -2.06 -1.53
C ARG A 55 -10.63 -1.70 -1.96
N PHE A 56 -10.36 -1.86 -3.25
CA PHE A 56 -9.05 -1.54 -3.83
C PHE A 56 -9.07 -0.21 -4.58
N GLY A 57 -7.95 0.52 -4.51
CA GLY A 57 -7.63 1.71 -5.29
C GLY A 57 -6.12 1.89 -5.37
N GLY A 58 -5.61 2.42 -6.48
CA GLY A 58 -4.19 2.53 -6.76
C GLY A 58 -3.82 3.85 -7.42
N VAL A 59 -2.61 4.31 -7.15
CA VAL A 59 -2.03 5.54 -7.70
C VAL A 59 -0.53 5.34 -7.90
N LEU A 60 0.01 5.91 -8.97
CA LEU A 60 1.45 6.01 -9.19
C LEU A 60 1.94 7.32 -8.57
N GLY A 61 2.80 7.20 -7.56
CA GLY A 61 3.50 8.32 -6.92
C GLY A 61 4.96 8.46 -7.40
N GLY A 62 5.66 9.48 -6.91
CA GLY A 62 7.06 9.76 -7.25
C GLY A 62 7.27 10.57 -8.54
N THR A 63 6.20 10.81 -9.30
CA THR A 63 6.16 11.73 -10.45
C THR A 63 5.85 13.18 -10.00
N ALA A 64 6.00 14.16 -10.89
CA ALA A 64 5.73 15.58 -10.59
C ALA A 64 4.28 15.87 -10.15
N ALA A 65 3.35 14.97 -10.48
CA ALA A 65 1.99 14.91 -9.95
C ALA A 65 1.57 13.44 -9.87
N PRO A 66 0.67 13.04 -8.94
CA PRO A 66 0.16 11.68 -8.87
C PRO A 66 -0.55 11.27 -10.17
N VAL A 67 -0.35 10.03 -10.60
CA VAL A 67 -0.97 9.50 -11.83
C VAL A 67 -1.90 8.34 -11.47
N VAL A 68 -3.17 8.45 -11.88
CA VAL A 68 -4.11 7.33 -11.79
C VAL A 68 -3.75 6.31 -12.87
N PHE A 69 -3.35 5.11 -12.45
CA PHE A 69 -3.05 4.00 -13.35
C PHE A 69 -4.02 2.84 -13.09
N MET A 70 -4.65 2.33 -14.14
CA MET A 70 -5.69 1.30 -14.05
C MET A 70 -5.31 0.07 -14.88
N SER A 71 -5.68 -1.11 -14.39
CA SER A 71 -5.70 -2.34 -15.19
C SER A 71 -6.95 -2.41 -16.07
N ARG A 72 -6.82 -3.05 -17.23
CA ARG A 72 -7.98 -3.37 -18.10
C ARG A 72 -9.03 -4.22 -17.38
N ALA A 73 -8.61 -5.02 -16.40
CA ALA A 73 -9.48 -5.89 -15.62
C ALA A 73 -10.16 -5.18 -14.43
N ASP A 74 -9.86 -3.91 -14.17
CA ASP A 74 -10.39 -3.21 -12.99
C ASP A 74 -11.88 -2.92 -13.14
N SER A 75 -12.61 -3.07 -12.04
CA SER A 75 -14.03 -2.72 -11.97
C SER A 75 -14.24 -1.20 -12.05
N PRO A 76 -15.45 -0.74 -12.42
CA PRO A 76 -15.80 0.68 -12.31
C PRO A 76 -15.58 1.24 -10.89
N GLN A 77 -15.86 0.44 -9.85
CA GLN A 77 -15.68 0.86 -8.47
C GLN A 77 -14.20 1.04 -8.11
N THR A 78 -13.33 0.13 -8.57
CA THR A 78 -11.88 0.24 -8.38
C THR A 78 -11.34 1.52 -9.04
N ARG A 79 -11.81 1.86 -10.25
CA ARG A 79 -11.48 3.13 -10.93
C ARG A 79 -11.88 4.35 -10.10
N LEU A 80 -13.10 4.36 -9.56
CA LEU A 80 -13.57 5.45 -8.71
C LEU A 80 -12.77 5.55 -7.41
N ASN A 81 -12.44 4.43 -6.77
CA ASN A 81 -11.61 4.41 -5.57
C ASN A 81 -10.20 4.96 -5.85
N SER A 82 -9.57 4.60 -6.97
CA SER A 82 -8.27 5.13 -7.36
C SER A 82 -8.29 6.65 -7.56
N LEU A 83 -9.37 7.19 -8.16
CA LEU A 83 -9.56 8.63 -8.31
C LEU A 83 -9.73 9.31 -6.95
N ALA A 84 -10.60 8.76 -6.09
CA ALA A 84 -10.83 9.30 -4.75
C ALA A 84 -9.55 9.30 -3.90
N LEU A 85 -8.77 8.21 -3.95
CA LEU A 85 -7.47 8.12 -3.30
C LEU A 85 -6.51 9.19 -3.79
N THR A 86 -6.45 9.40 -5.11
CA THR A 86 -5.58 10.41 -5.72
C THR A 86 -5.96 11.83 -5.28
N LEU A 87 -7.26 12.14 -5.21
CA LEU A 87 -7.73 13.43 -4.71
C LEU A 87 -7.38 13.62 -3.23
N ALA A 88 -7.51 12.59 -2.40
CA ALA A 88 -7.14 12.66 -0.98
C ALA A 88 -5.63 12.93 -0.78
N ILE A 89 -4.78 12.34 -1.62
CA ILE A 89 -3.33 12.61 -1.62
C ILE A 89 -3.05 14.07 -2.00
N LEU A 90 -3.68 14.56 -3.07
CA LEU A 90 -3.51 15.95 -3.52
C LEU A 90 -4.00 16.98 -2.48
N ASP A 91 -5.11 16.69 -1.81
CA ASP A 91 -5.63 17.55 -0.74
C ASP A 91 -4.66 17.62 0.45
N ARG A 92 -4.11 16.48 0.85
CA ARG A 92 -3.07 16.40 1.87
C ARG A 92 -1.81 17.18 1.47
N ASP A 93 -1.32 17.04 0.24
CA ASP A 93 -0.13 17.73 -0.24
C ASP A 93 -0.32 19.25 -0.29
N ARG A 94 -1.55 19.73 -0.54
CA ARG A 94 -1.89 21.16 -0.46
C ARG A 94 -1.94 21.68 0.97
N ALA A 95 -2.41 20.86 1.90
CA ALA A 95 -2.51 21.21 3.31
C ALA A 95 -1.14 21.21 4.03
N LEU A 96 -0.15 20.48 3.51
CA LEU A 96 1.22 20.51 4.00
C LEU A 96 1.95 21.73 3.45
N PRO A 97 2.73 22.47 4.28
CA PRO A 97 3.62 23.49 3.76
C PRO A 97 4.58 22.81 2.78
N LYS A 98 4.70 23.34 1.56
CA LYS A 98 5.71 22.89 0.62
C LYS A 98 7.06 23.09 1.30
N SER A 99 7.69 21.99 1.74
CA SER A 99 9.09 22.04 2.14
C SER A 99 9.83 22.59 0.92
N ASP A 100 10.46 23.74 1.09
CA ASP A 100 11.35 24.27 0.07
C ASP A 100 12.29 23.15 -0.36
N ALA A 101 12.44 23.03 -1.68
CA ALA A 101 13.38 22.12 -2.30
C ALA A 101 14.75 22.27 -1.62
N ILE A 102 15.31 21.16 -1.14
CA ILE A 102 16.72 21.10 -0.76
C ILE A 102 17.32 19.91 -1.50
N HIS A 103 18.17 20.29 -2.46
CA HIS A 103 19.36 19.63 -3.01
C HIS A 103 19.58 18.13 -2.80
#